data_AF-A0A0Q9MF64-F1
#
_entry.id   AF-A0A0Q9MF64-F1
#
_cell.length_a   1.000
_cell.length_b   1.000
_cell.length_c   1.000
_cell.angle_alpha   90.00
_cell.angle_beta   90.00
_cell.angle_gamma   90.00
#
_symmetry.space_group_name_H-M   'P 1'
#
loop_
_entity.id
_entity.type
_entity.pdbx_description
1 polymer ?
#
loop_
_entity_poly.entity_id
_entity_poly.type
_entity_poly.pdbx_seq_one_letter_code
_entity_poly.pdbx_strand_id
1 'polypeptide(L)'
;MLPGHRPETPKKADPKDTETANMTVSIPAALRNRARAAYRATSYAEGDNTWSHFVAKAIEAETARREAEHNGGAMYPSWGENLPGGRRLKDS
;
A
#
# COMPACT_ATOMS: atom_id res chain seq x y z
N MET A 1 -3.71 12.46 55.25
CA MET A 1 -2.95 11.99 54.06
C MET A 1 -3.97 11.40 53.10
N LEU A 2 -4.20 12.03 51.95
CA LEU A 2 -5.10 11.54 50.90
C LEU A 2 -4.25 10.95 49.75
N PRO A 3 -4.54 9.75 49.24
CA PRO A 3 -3.81 9.19 48.11
C PRO A 3 -4.21 9.94 46.84
N GLY A 4 -3.23 10.50 46.12
CA GLY A 4 -3.45 11.17 44.85
C GLY A 4 -3.88 10.17 43.77
N HIS A 5 -5.08 10.36 43.22
CA HIS A 5 -5.46 9.74 41.96
C HIS A 5 -4.59 10.31 40.85
N ARG A 6 -3.70 9.48 40.32
CA ARG A 6 -3.00 9.75 39.06
C ARG A 6 -4.05 9.59 37.94
N PRO A 7 -4.30 10.59 37.09
CA PRO A 7 -5.13 10.35 35.93
C PRO A 7 -4.36 9.43 34.98
N GLU A 8 -4.91 8.24 34.77
CA GLU A 8 -4.52 7.34 33.68
C GLU A 8 -4.61 8.14 32.38
N THR A 9 -3.47 8.39 31.75
CA THR A 9 -3.45 8.97 30.40
C THR A 9 -4.21 8.02 29.48
N PRO A 10 -5.20 8.49 28.69
CA PRO A 10 -5.89 7.61 27.77
C PRO A 10 -4.86 7.06 26.79
N LYS A 11 -4.63 5.74 26.85
CA LYS A 11 -3.89 5.02 25.82
C LYS A 11 -4.55 5.39 24.49
N LYS A 12 -3.87 6.20 23.67
CA LYS A 12 -4.30 6.49 22.30
C LYS A 12 -4.62 5.13 21.68
N ALA A 13 -5.84 4.98 21.20
CA ALA A 13 -6.26 3.77 20.51
C ALA A 13 -5.23 3.52 19.40
N ASP A 14 -4.51 2.40 19.51
CA ASP A 14 -3.71 1.89 18.41
C ASP A 14 -4.65 1.81 17.20
N PRO A 15 -4.32 2.45 16.06
CA PRO A 15 -5.18 2.39 14.89
C PRO A 15 -5.38 0.92 14.57
N LYS A 16 -6.65 0.48 14.61
CA LYS A 16 -7.09 -0.89 14.32
C LYS A 16 -6.22 -1.45 13.20
N ASP A 17 -5.59 -2.60 13.47
CA ASP A 17 -4.83 -3.39 12.52
C ASP A 17 -5.54 -3.33 11.16
N THR A 18 -4.94 -2.58 10.23
CA THR A 18 -5.34 -2.63 8.83
C THR A 18 -4.93 -4.00 8.38
N GLU A 19 -5.89 -4.91 8.23
CA GLU A 19 -5.64 -6.27 7.82
C GLU A 19 -4.80 -6.27 6.54
N THR A 20 -3.58 -6.81 6.63
CA THR A 20 -2.65 -6.80 5.50
C THR A 20 -2.88 -8.04 4.64
N ALA A 21 -3.12 -7.83 3.34
CA ALA A 21 -3.25 -8.91 2.38
C ALA A 21 -1.90 -9.19 1.71
N ASN A 22 -1.48 -10.46 1.69
CA ASN A 22 -0.29 -10.89 0.96
C ASN A 22 -0.57 -10.97 -0.55
N MET A 23 0.29 -10.37 -1.36
CA MET A 23 0.19 -10.40 -2.82
C MET A 23 1.54 -10.79 -3.43
N THR A 24 1.52 -11.74 -4.37
CA THR A 24 2.69 -12.11 -5.19
C THR A 24 2.43 -11.75 -6.64
N VAL A 25 3.36 -11.03 -7.27
CA VAL A 25 3.27 -10.62 -8.68
C VAL A 25 4.56 -10.95 -9.43
N SER A 26 4.43 -11.26 -10.72
CA SER A 26 5.57 -11.40 -11.62
C SER A 26 5.79 -10.08 -12.36
N ILE A 27 6.99 -9.51 -12.25
CA ILE A 27 7.41 -8.29 -12.95
C ILE A 27 8.78 -8.49 -13.59
N PRO A 28 9.16 -7.71 -14.62
CA PRO A 28 10.49 -7.78 -15.20
C PRO A 28 11.60 -7.60 -14.14
N ALA A 29 12.61 -8.48 -14.16
CA ALA A 29 13.68 -8.49 -13.16
C ALA A 29 14.42 -7.14 -13.09
N ALA A 30 14.66 -6.51 -14.24
CA ALA A 30 15.28 -5.19 -14.33
C ALA A 30 14.47 -4.11 -13.59
N LEU A 31 13.14 -4.11 -13.76
CA LEU A 31 12.25 -3.20 -13.04
C LEU A 31 12.30 -3.44 -11.53
N ARG A 32 12.22 -4.71 -11.10
CA ARG A 32 12.34 -5.07 -9.69
C ARG A 32 13.64 -4.56 -9.07
N ASN A 33 14.76 -4.80 -9.74
CA ASN A 33 16.08 -4.43 -9.24
C ASN A 33 16.25 -2.90 -9.17
N ARG A 34 15.79 -2.18 -10.20
CA ARG A 34 15.77 -0.71 -10.20
C ARG A 34 14.92 -0.15 -9.06
N ALA A 35 13.72 -0.68 -8.86
CA ALA A 35 12.83 -0.24 -7.79
C ALA A 35 13.44 -0.50 -6.39
N ARG A 36 14.10 -1.66 -6.20
CA ARG A 36 14.82 -1.94 -4.94
C ARG A 36 16.00 -1.00 -4.71
N ALA A 37 16.72 -0.63 -5.76
CA ALA A 37 17.81 0.34 -5.66
C ALA A 37 17.28 1.73 -5.26
N ALA A 38 16.19 2.18 -5.89
CA ALA A 38 15.52 3.43 -5.53
C ALA A 38 15.05 3.43 -4.06
N TYR A 39 14.27 2.41 -3.65
CA TYR A 39 13.83 2.26 -2.27
C TYR A 39 15.00 2.33 -1.28
N ARG A 40 16.09 1.58 -1.52
CA ARG A 40 17.26 1.61 -0.64
C ARG A 40 17.91 2.99 -0.53
N ALA A 41 17.89 3.77 -1.61
CA ALA A 41 18.47 5.10 -1.65
C ALA A 41 17.57 6.16 -1.01
N THR A 42 16.24 5.99 -1.07
CA THR A 42 15.28 7.05 -0.73
C THR A 42 14.36 6.73 0.45
N SER A 43 14.35 5.50 0.98
CA SER A 43 13.33 5.06 1.95
C SER A 43 13.22 5.96 3.17
N TYR A 44 14.35 6.46 3.68
CA TYR A 44 14.34 7.37 4.82
C TYR A 44 13.76 8.74 4.48
N ALA A 45 14.12 9.29 3.31
CA ALA A 45 13.64 10.59 2.86
C ALA A 45 12.14 10.57 2.49
N GLU A 46 11.67 9.45 1.94
CA GLU A 46 10.28 9.25 1.50
C GLU A 46 9.34 8.71 2.60
N GLY A 47 9.88 8.42 3.80
CA GLY A 47 9.12 7.85 4.91
C GLY A 47 8.68 6.39 4.69
N ASP A 48 9.37 5.66 3.82
CA ASP A 48 9.04 4.28 3.48
C ASP A 48 9.57 3.30 4.55
N ASN A 49 8.74 3.02 5.56
CA ASN A 49 9.09 2.10 6.66
C ASN A 49 9.53 0.68 6.21
N THR A 50 8.94 0.16 5.12
CA THR A 50 9.24 -1.17 4.59
C THR A 50 9.16 -1.19 3.07
N TRP A 51 9.70 -2.24 2.45
CA TRP A 51 9.53 -2.47 1.00
C TRP A 51 8.05 -2.59 0.62
N SER A 52 7.24 -3.24 1.44
CA SER A 52 5.80 -3.35 1.20
C SER A 52 5.10 -1.99 1.26
N HIS A 53 5.53 -1.09 2.14
CA HIS A 53 5.00 0.29 2.20
C HIS A 53 5.33 1.07 0.92
N PHE A 54 6.57 0.97 0.43
CA PHE A 54 6.97 1.54 -0.87
C PHE A 54 6.10 1.01 -2.02
N VAL A 55 5.89 -0.31 -2.09
CA VAL A 55 5.07 -0.93 -3.14
C VAL A 55 3.61 -0.51 -3.02
N ALA A 56 3.06 -0.44 -1.80
CA ALA A 56 1.69 0.01 -1.56
C ALA A 56 1.47 1.45 -2.05
N LYS A 57 2.37 2.38 -1.69
CA LYS A 57 2.34 3.77 -2.17
C LYS A 57 2.39 3.85 -3.71
N ALA A 58 3.22 3.02 -4.34
CA ALA A 58 3.31 2.99 -5.80
C ALA A 58 2.00 2.50 -6.47
N ILE A 59 1.34 1.50 -5.88
CA ILE A 59 0.05 0.99 -6.36
C ILE A 59 -1.05 2.03 -6.14
N GLU A 60 -1.09 2.66 -4.98
CA GLU A 60 -2.04 3.73 -4.65
C GLU A 60 -1.91 4.90 -5.61
N ALA A 61 -0.68 5.37 -5.87
CA ALA A 61 -0.42 6.47 -6.80
C ALA A 61 -0.92 6.16 -8.23
N GLU A 62 -0.67 4.95 -8.75
CA GLU A 62 -1.16 4.57 -10.08
C GLU A 62 -2.68 4.37 -10.10
N THR A 63 -3.26 3.89 -9.00
CA THR A 63 -4.72 3.71 -8.88
C THR A 63 -5.41 5.07 -8.89
N ALA A 64 -4.97 6.00 -8.04
CA ALA A 64 -5.46 7.37 -7.99
C ALA A 64 -5.31 8.10 -9.33
N ARG A 65 -4.19 7.89 -10.05
CA ARG A 65 -3.98 8.44 -11.39
C ARG A 65 -5.04 7.94 -12.38
N ARG A 66 -5.37 6.65 -12.36
CA ARG A 66 -6.41 6.07 -13.24
C ARG A 66 -7.81 6.52 -12.86
N GLU A 67 -8.10 6.63 -11.58
CA GLU A 67 -9.38 7.17 -11.10
C GLU A 67 -9.57 8.62 -11.54
N ALA A 68 -8.53 9.45 -11.42
CA ALA A 68 -8.53 10.81 -11.92
C ALA A 68 -8.73 10.89 -13.44
N GLU A 69 -8.04 10.02 -14.21
CA GLU A 69 -8.08 10.04 -15.67
C GLU A 69 -9.38 9.45 -16.26
N HIS A 70 -9.96 8.43 -15.61
CA HIS A 70 -11.02 7.61 -16.21
C HIS A 70 -12.32 7.57 -15.43
N ASN A 71 -12.34 8.03 -14.17
CA ASN A 71 -13.52 7.97 -13.31
C ASN A 71 -13.82 9.32 -12.64
N GLY A 72 -13.33 10.43 -13.20
CA GLY A 72 -13.55 11.77 -12.66
C GLY A 72 -13.00 11.97 -11.25
N GLY A 73 -12.00 11.18 -10.86
CA GLY A 73 -11.43 11.15 -9.51
C GLY A 73 -12.26 10.35 -8.50
N ALA A 74 -13.36 9.71 -8.91
CA ALA A 74 -14.11 8.82 -8.05
C ALA A 74 -13.43 7.46 -7.92
N MET A 75 -13.51 6.86 -6.74
CA MET A 75 -12.97 5.53 -6.49
C MET A 75 -13.76 4.46 -7.25
N TYR A 76 -13.10 3.45 -7.79
CA TYR A 76 -13.81 2.30 -8.36
C TYR A 76 -14.46 1.45 -7.25
N PRO A 77 -15.63 0.84 -7.47
CA PRO A 77 -16.25 -0.04 -6.47
C PRO A 77 -15.34 -1.23 -6.18
N SER A 78 -15.01 -1.45 -4.90
CA SER A 78 -14.26 -2.63 -4.46
C SER A 78 -15.20 -3.83 -4.38
N TRP A 79 -15.43 -4.50 -5.50
CA TRP A 79 -16.04 -5.82 -5.46
C TRP A 79 -15.04 -6.79 -4.84
N GLY A 80 -15.39 -7.47 -3.75
CA GLY A 80 -14.58 -8.55 -3.16
C GLY A 80 -14.48 -9.79 -4.05
N GLU A 81 -14.82 -9.66 -5.32
CA GLU A 81 -14.74 -10.72 -6.32
C GLU A 81 -13.32 -10.82 -6.85
N ASN A 82 -12.85 -12.05 -7.01
CA ASN A 82 -11.57 -12.31 -7.63
C ASN A 82 -11.59 -11.78 -9.07
N LEU A 83 -10.48 -11.17 -9.48
CA LEU A 83 -10.27 -10.82 -10.88
C LEU A 83 -10.49 -12.08 -11.75
N PRO A 84 -11.18 -11.95 -12.90
CA PRO A 84 -11.30 -13.05 -13.84
C PRO A 84 -9.91 -13.60 -14.16
N GLY A 85 -9.76 -14.92 -14.17
CA GLY A 85 -8.49 -15.57 -14.54
C GLY A 85 -8.00 -15.00 -15.88
N GLY A 86 -6.78 -14.44 -15.89
CA GLY A 86 -6.26 -13.74 -17.06
C GLY A 86 -6.32 -14.60 -18.33
N ARG A 87 -6.72 -14.01 -19.45
CA ARG A 87 -6.58 -14.65 -20.76
C ARG A 87 -5.07 -14.80 -21.04
N ARG A 88 -4.65 -15.99 -21.46
CA ARG A 88 -3.26 -16.21 -21.92
C ARG A 88 -2.95 -15.17 -23.00
N LEU A 89 -1.87 -14.43 -22.82
CA LEU A 89 -1.33 -13.56 -23.86
C LEU A 89 -0.99 -14.48 -25.04
N LYS A 90 -1.73 -14.38 -26.14
CA LYS A 90 -1.29 -14.98 -27.40
C LYS A 90 -0.22 -14.06 -27.93
N ASP A 91 1.03 -14.50 -27.86
CA ASP A 91 2.09 -13.88 -28.66
C ASP A 91 1.63 -13.91 -30.13
N SER A 92 1.53 -12.74 -30.76
CA SER A 92 1.30 -12.58 -32.20
C SER A 92 2.50 -11.92 -32.83
#